data_AF-A0A2V7XBX2-F1
#
_entry.id   AF-A0A2V7XBX2-F1
#
_cell.length_a   1.000
_cell.length_b   1.000
_cell.length_c   1.000
_cell.angle_alpha   90.00
_cell.angle_beta   90.00
_cell.angle_gamma   90.00
#
_symmetry.space_group_name_H-M   'P 1'
#
loop_
_entity.id
_entity.type
_entity.pdbx_description
1 polymer ?
#
loop_
_entity_poly.entity_id
_entity_poly.type
_entity_poly.pdbx_seq_one_letter_code
_entity_poly.pdbx_strand_id
1 'polypeptide(L)'
;MCPGVHGDGRPGRTAAEELQEARRRGPGGARAGLVGVRLWRWIIPLAVVASASLLPVPTGLTPHSMRYFALFAGVIAALIVEPLPAAAVGFVGMAVAAATRLVVPDAEGSLRW
;
A
#
# COMPACT_ATOMS: atom_id res chain seq x y z
N MET A 1 29.23 -51.18 -11.98
CA MET A 1 29.35 -51.18 -10.50
C MET A 1 29.07 -49.76 -10.02
N CYS A 2 27.80 -49.41 -9.78
CA CYS A 2 27.36 -48.20 -9.10
C CYS A 2 26.26 -48.64 -8.12
N PRO A 3 26.21 -48.07 -6.89
CA PRO A 3 25.56 -48.69 -5.76
C PRO A 3 24.04 -48.44 -5.75
N GLY A 4 23.36 -49.31 -5.01
CA GLY A 4 21.93 -49.43 -4.93
C GLY A 4 21.20 -48.12 -4.65
N VAL A 5 20.19 -47.87 -5.47
CA VAL A 5 19.01 -47.08 -5.09
C VAL A 5 18.35 -47.83 -3.95
N HIS A 6 18.64 -47.37 -2.73
CA HIS A 6 17.93 -47.76 -1.53
C HIS A 6 16.51 -47.20 -1.67
N GLY A 7 15.54 -48.10 -1.80
CA GLY A 7 14.12 -47.74 -1.75
C GLY A 7 13.79 -47.21 -0.36
N ASP A 8 13.69 -45.89 -0.22
CA ASP A 8 12.94 -45.29 0.87
C ASP A 8 11.47 -45.25 0.44
N GLY A 9 10.74 -46.30 0.82
CA GLY A 9 9.29 -46.39 0.70
C GLY A 9 8.59 -45.44 1.67
N ARG A 10 8.74 -44.13 1.46
CA ARG A 10 7.88 -43.11 2.09
C ARG A 10 6.84 -42.63 1.09
N PRO A 11 5.64 -43.25 1.06
CA PRO A 11 4.50 -42.66 0.38
C PRO A 11 4.04 -41.45 1.19
N GLY A 12 4.49 -40.23 0.84
CA GLY A 12 3.91 -39.05 1.49
C GLY A 12 4.63 -37.72 1.42
N ARG A 13 5.78 -37.57 0.73
CA ARG A 13 6.39 -36.24 0.55
C ARG A 13 6.25 -35.69 -0.87
N THR A 14 6.61 -36.45 -1.90
CA THR A 14 6.60 -35.94 -3.29
C THR A 14 5.20 -35.74 -3.88
N ALA A 15 4.24 -36.63 -3.63
CA ALA A 15 2.87 -36.47 -4.17
C ALA A 15 2.10 -35.30 -3.52
N ALA A 16 2.31 -35.07 -2.21
CA ALA A 16 1.75 -33.90 -1.53
C ALA A 16 2.42 -32.61 -2.02
N GLU A 17 3.73 -32.65 -2.27
CA GLU A 17 4.51 -31.54 -2.84
C GLU A 17 4.08 -31.22 -4.29
N GLU A 18 3.84 -32.23 -5.14
CA GLU A 18 3.37 -32.05 -6.52
C GLU A 18 1.95 -31.47 -6.57
N LEU A 19 1.04 -31.93 -5.70
CA LEU A 19 -0.30 -31.35 -5.56
C LEU A 19 -0.24 -29.92 -5.01
N GLN A 20 0.71 -29.62 -4.12
CA GLN A 20 0.95 -28.26 -3.63
C GLN A 20 1.60 -27.36 -4.67
N GLU A 21 2.46 -27.87 -5.56
CA GLU A 21 2.99 -27.14 -6.71
C GLU A 21 1.91 -26.90 -7.77
N ALA A 22 1.06 -27.88 -8.04
CA ALA A 22 -0.09 -27.72 -8.93
C ALA A 22 -1.11 -26.70 -8.39
N ARG A 23 -1.33 -26.66 -7.06
CA ARG A 23 -2.19 -25.67 -6.40
C ARG A 23 -1.55 -24.27 -6.40
N ARG A 24 -0.22 -24.17 -6.32
CA ARG A 24 0.53 -22.91 -6.50
C ARG A 24 0.53 -22.42 -7.94
N ARG A 25 0.44 -23.31 -8.93
CA ARG A 25 0.31 -23.01 -10.37
C ARG A 25 -1.14 -22.84 -10.85
N GLY A 26 -2.09 -22.61 -9.94
CA GLY A 26 -3.45 -22.26 -10.35
C GLY A 26 -3.47 -20.93 -11.12
N PRO A 27 -4.32 -20.76 -12.15
CA PRO A 27 -4.50 -19.49 -12.86
C PRO A 27 -5.24 -18.49 -11.95
N GLY A 28 -4.54 -17.96 -10.95
CA GLY A 28 -5.06 -17.03 -9.95
C GLY A 28 -4.76 -15.56 -10.24
N GLY A 29 -4.14 -15.25 -11.38
CA GLY A 29 -3.77 -13.87 -11.77
C GLY A 29 -4.79 -13.13 -12.64
N ALA A 30 -5.83 -13.81 -13.14
CA ALA A 30 -6.74 -13.27 -14.16
C ALA A 30 -8.12 -12.85 -13.62
N ARG A 31 -8.19 -12.45 -12.34
CA ARG A 31 -9.31 -11.67 -11.80
C ARG A 31 -8.79 -10.40 -11.14
N ALA A 32 -7.91 -9.69 -11.84
CA ALA A 32 -7.78 -8.26 -11.65
C ALA A 32 -9.16 -7.66 -12.01
N GLY A 33 -10.03 -7.61 -11.01
CA GLY A 33 -11.41 -7.19 -11.15
C GLY A 33 -11.45 -5.85 -11.84
N LEU A 34 -12.11 -5.86 -13.00
CA LEU A 34 -12.60 -4.70 -13.72
C LEU A 34 -13.21 -3.73 -12.70
N VAL A 35 -12.47 -2.65 -12.43
CA VAL A 35 -12.87 -1.37 -11.83
C VAL A 35 -14.27 -1.35 -11.19
N GLY A 36 -14.42 -2.09 -10.09
CA GLY A 36 -15.56 -2.02 -9.19
C GLY A 36 -15.17 -1.33 -7.89
N VAL A 37 -14.25 -0.37 -7.95
CA VAL A 37 -13.90 0.41 -6.77
C VAL A 37 -15.15 1.20 -6.43
N ARG A 38 -15.81 0.90 -5.31
CA ARG A 38 -16.94 1.67 -4.79
C ARG A 38 -16.45 3.12 -4.62
N LEU A 39 -16.59 3.94 -5.67
CA LEU A 39 -16.02 5.28 -5.78
C LEU A 39 -16.50 6.17 -4.63
N TRP A 40 -17.68 5.87 -4.10
CA TRP A 40 -18.23 6.46 -2.88
C TRP A 40 -17.30 6.40 -1.66
N ARG A 41 -16.53 5.30 -1.50
CA ARG A 41 -15.59 5.12 -0.38
C ARG A 41 -14.38 6.04 -0.48
N TRP A 42 -14.11 6.61 -1.65
CA TRP A 42 -13.06 7.60 -1.85
C TRP A 42 -13.52 9.02 -1.54
N ILE A 43 -14.83 9.28 -1.55
CA ILE A 43 -15.39 10.61 -1.28
C ILE A 43 -15.05 11.05 0.14
N ILE A 44 -15.13 10.15 1.12
CA ILE A 44 -14.86 10.45 2.54
C ILE A 44 -13.41 10.95 2.74
N PRO A 45 -12.35 10.20 2.37
CA PRO A 45 -10.98 10.67 2.56
C PRO A 45 -10.66 11.91 1.72
N LEU A 46 -11.18 12.02 0.48
CA LEU A 46 -11.01 13.23 -0.32
C LEU A 46 -11.64 14.45 0.34
N ALA A 47 -12.84 14.30 0.89
CA ALA A 47 -13.53 15.36 1.59
C ALA A 47 -12.76 15.82 2.84
N VAL A 48 -12.11 14.90 3.56
CA VAL A 48 -11.24 15.24 4.70
C VAL A 48 -10.04 16.06 4.26
N VAL A 49 -9.34 15.65 3.20
CA VAL A 49 -8.20 16.42 2.67
C VAL A 49 -8.64 17.80 2.17
N ALA A 50 -9.75 17.85 1.42
CA ALA A 50 -10.28 19.10 0.86
C ALA A 50 -10.71 20.07 1.96
N SER A 51 -11.49 19.61 2.94
CA SER A 51 -11.93 20.44 4.06
C SER A 51 -10.77 20.95 4.91
N ALA A 52 -9.80 20.08 5.25
CA ALA A 52 -8.61 20.49 5.98
C ALA A 52 -7.72 21.48 5.18
N SER A 53 -7.67 21.35 3.85
CA SER A 53 -6.91 22.29 3.01
C SER A 53 -7.62 23.62 2.77
N LEU A 54 -8.95 23.64 2.83
CA LEU A 54 -9.78 24.83 2.60
C LEU A 54 -9.99 25.65 3.89
N LEU A 55 -9.87 25.02 5.06
CA LEU A 55 -9.90 25.73 6.33
C LEU A 55 -8.68 26.65 6.47
N PRO A 56 -8.89 27.92 6.83
CA PRO A 56 -7.79 28.85 7.04
C PRO A 56 -6.93 28.39 8.21
N VAL A 57 -5.61 28.57 8.06
CA VAL A 57 -4.62 28.15 9.04
C VAL A 57 -4.88 28.92 10.35
N PRO A 58 -5.10 28.23 11.48
CA PRO A 58 -5.28 28.91 12.76
C PRO A 58 -4.00 29.65 13.14
N THR A 59 -4.16 30.81 13.78
CA THR A 59 -3.05 31.65 14.26
C THR A 59 -2.09 30.84 15.11
N GLY A 60 -0.81 30.77 14.70
CA GLY A 60 0.22 29.98 15.36
C GLY A 60 0.68 28.74 14.61
N LEU A 61 0.02 28.37 13.49
CA LEU A 61 0.50 27.33 12.58
C LEU A 61 1.09 27.91 11.29
N THR A 62 2.12 27.26 10.74
CA THR A 62 2.61 27.58 9.41
C THR A 62 1.69 26.94 8.34
N PRO A 63 1.50 27.57 7.18
CA PRO A 63 0.71 26.99 6.09
C PRO A 63 1.23 25.65 5.60
N HIS A 64 2.53 25.39 5.74
CA HIS A 64 3.14 24.12 5.38
C HIS A 64 2.73 23.00 6.34
N SER A 65 2.74 23.25 7.65
CA SER A 65 2.28 22.29 8.66
C SER A 65 0.81 21.93 8.50
N MET A 66 -0.05 22.87 8.11
CA MET A 66 -1.47 22.61 7.86
C MET A 66 -1.67 21.62 6.70
N ARG A 67 -0.85 21.71 5.64
CA ARG A 67 -0.92 20.78 4.50
C ARG A 67 -0.49 19.36 4.88
N TYR A 68 0.52 19.20 5.73
CA TYR A 68 0.88 17.88 6.27
C TYR A 68 -0.22 17.30 7.15
N PHE A 69 -0.85 18.12 7.98
CA PHE A 69 -2.00 17.70 8.78
C PHE A 69 -3.15 17.22 7.89
N ALA A 70 -3.50 17.98 6.84
CA ALA A 70 -4.54 17.63 5.89
C ALA A 70 -4.25 16.28 5.19
N LEU A 71 -3.00 16.07 4.75
CA LEU A 71 -2.58 14.83 4.12
C LEU A 71 -2.66 13.64 5.09
N PHE A 72 -2.11 13.79 6.31
CA PHE A 72 -2.12 12.76 7.32
C PHE A 72 -3.55 12.35 7.71
N ALA A 73 -4.40 13.33 8.01
CA ALA A 73 -5.81 13.09 8.33
C ALA A 73 -6.54 12.38 7.18
N GLY A 74 -6.27 12.76 5.93
CA GLY A 74 -6.80 12.10 4.74
C GLY A 74 -6.38 10.64 4.62
N VAL A 75 -5.11 10.33 4.88
CA VAL A 75 -4.60 8.94 4.87
C VAL A 75 -5.23 8.12 5.97
N ILE A 76 -5.33 8.65 7.20
CA ILE A 76 -5.98 7.95 8.31
C ILE A 76 -7.47 7.69 7.99
N ALA A 77 -8.18 8.68 7.44
CA ALA A 77 -9.56 8.51 7.02
C ALA A 77 -9.69 7.42 5.93
N ALA A 78 -8.75 7.37 4.98
CA ALA A 78 -8.72 6.33 3.97
C ALA A 78 -8.44 4.94 4.59
N LEU A 79 -7.57 4.83 5.59
CA LEU A 79 -7.34 3.56 6.29
C LEU A 79 -8.59 3.09 7.04
N ILE A 80 -9.34 4.00 7.67
CA ILE A 80 -10.59 3.68 8.38
C ILE A 80 -11.67 3.18 7.42
N VAL A 81 -11.82 3.83 6.26
CA VAL A 81 -12.85 3.49 5.26
C VAL A 81 -12.48 2.24 4.45
N GLU A 82 -11.20 1.83 4.53
CA GLU A 82 -10.60 0.67 3.90
C GLU A 82 -11.00 0.49 2.42
N PRO A 83 -10.84 1.54 1.56
CA PRO A 83 -11.22 1.46 0.15
C PRO A 83 -10.34 0.46 -0.61
N LEU A 84 -9.13 0.18 -0.11
CA LEU A 84 -8.09 -0.69 -0.67
C LEU A 84 -7.31 -1.37 0.48
N PRO A 85 -6.43 -2.35 0.20
CA PRO A 85 -5.46 -2.85 1.17
C PRO A 85 -4.63 -1.70 1.79
N ALA A 86 -4.42 -1.73 3.10
CA ALA A 86 -3.75 -0.66 3.85
C ALA A 86 -2.40 -0.22 3.24
N ALA A 87 -1.61 -1.18 2.74
CA ALA A 87 -0.35 -0.90 2.06
C ALA A 87 -0.54 0.00 0.82
N ALA A 88 -1.56 -0.29 -0.02
CA ALA A 88 -1.84 0.49 -1.21
C ALA A 88 -2.30 1.92 -0.89
N VAL A 89 -3.12 2.09 0.16
CA VAL A 89 -3.54 3.41 0.64
C VAL A 89 -2.33 4.24 1.09
N GLY A 90 -1.42 3.62 1.84
CA GLY A 90 -0.16 4.25 2.25
C GLY A 90 0.69 4.69 1.06
N PHE A 91 0.84 3.84 0.04
CA PHE A 91 1.58 4.17 -1.19
C PHE A 91 0.96 5.34 -1.96
N VAL A 92 -0.37 5.38 -2.09
CA VAL A 92 -1.06 6.51 -2.73
C VAL A 92 -0.85 7.79 -1.94
N GLY A 93 -0.96 7.74 -0.61
CA GLY A 93 -0.66 8.88 0.25
C GLY A 93 0.77 9.42 0.06
N MET A 94 1.75 8.52 -0.02
CA MET A 94 3.16 8.89 -0.27
C MET A 94 3.37 9.47 -1.67
N ALA A 95 2.74 8.89 -2.70
CA ALA A 95 2.80 9.42 -4.06
C ALA A 95 2.23 10.85 -4.12
N VAL A 96 1.12 11.11 -3.43
CA VAL A 96 0.53 12.46 -3.33
C VAL A 96 1.45 13.41 -2.55
N ALA A 97 2.06 12.96 -1.45
CA ALA A 97 3.03 13.75 -0.68
C ALA A 97 4.21 14.22 -1.55
N ALA A 98 4.77 13.28 -2.34
CA ALA A 98 5.86 13.55 -3.27
C ALA A 98 5.42 14.49 -4.41
N ALA A 99 4.25 14.22 -5.02
CA ALA A 99 3.72 15.00 -6.13
C ALA A 99 3.36 16.44 -5.72
N THR A 100 2.88 16.65 -4.50
CA THR A 100 2.53 17.99 -3.98
C THR A 100 3.74 18.81 -3.50
N ARG A 101 4.98 18.30 -3.68
CA ARG A 101 6.22 18.94 -3.19
C ARG A 101 6.19 19.24 -1.69
N LEU A 102 5.42 18.47 -0.93
CA LEU A 102 5.50 18.47 0.53
C LEU A 102 6.75 17.75 1.02
N VAL A 103 7.50 17.07 0.16
CA VAL A 103 8.80 16.50 0.53
C VAL A 103 9.87 17.53 0.21
N VAL A 104 10.71 17.85 1.21
CA VAL A 104 11.85 18.75 1.07
C VAL A 104 12.72 18.26 -0.10
N PRO A 105 12.93 19.08 -1.14
CA PRO A 105 13.79 18.73 -2.27
C PRO A 105 15.29 18.87 -1.95
N ASP A 106 15.64 19.37 -0.75
CA ASP A 106 17.01 19.69 -0.35
C ASP A 106 17.60 18.59 0.55
N ALA A 107 18.19 17.57 -0.07
CA ALA A 107 18.91 16.49 0.63
C ALA A 107 20.37 16.87 0.94
N GLU A 108 20.91 17.90 0.28
CA GLU A 108 22.33 18.27 0.39
C GLU A 108 22.67 18.93 1.72
N GLY A 109 21.74 19.64 2.37
CA GLY A 109 21.97 20.24 3.69
C GLY A 109 22.18 19.23 4.83
N SER A 110 21.57 18.04 4.75
CA SER A 110 21.67 16.96 5.74
C SER A 110 22.97 16.14 5.64
N LEU A 111 23.68 16.25 4.51
CA LEU A 111 24.97 15.58 4.28
C LEU A 111 26.16 16.48 4.64
N ARG A 112 25.89 17.74 4.99
CA ARG A 112 26.87 18.74 5.42
C ARG A 112 26.90 18.77 6.95
N TRP A 113 27.33 17.66 7.54
CA TRP A 113 27.88 17.64 8.90
C TRP A 113 29.40 17.61 8.81
#